data_AF-A0A2E4WX67-F1
#
_entry.id   AF-A0A2E4WX67-F1
#
_cell.length_a   1.000
_cell.length_b   1.000
_cell.length_c   1.000
_cell.angle_alpha   90.00
_cell.angle_beta   90.00
_cell.angle_gamma   90.00
#
_symmetry.space_group_name_H-M   'P 1'
#
loop_
_entity.id
_entity.type
_entity.pdbx_description
1 polymer ?
#
loop_
_entity_poly.entity_id
_entity_poly.type
_entity_poly.pdbx_seq_one_letter_code
_entity_poly.pdbx_strand_id
1 'polypeptide(L)'
;MGAKLVDGRAISLSIQDQVSEGVSALRDRGVEAHLAVVIAGDDPASHVYVRNKEKACHRCGIKSTRIDLPPTSELPAILGVVEQLNSDETVHGILVQSPAPEGVDELQISSSILPEKDVDGFHPVNLGRLVQGDSGGLLPCTPSGVMRILELSEASLSGAKAVVIGRSRIVGMPMAMMLSQKGVDATVTIAHSKSRGMSQICKEADILVSAVGVPHIVKREWIKPGAFVVDVGISRVEDGLAGDVAPNVAEVAGWLTPVPGGVGPMTIAMLMSNTLRAAEMLNP
;
A
#
# COMPACT_ATOMS: atom_id res chain seq x y z
N MET A 1 6.25 20.75 21.91
CA MET A 1 5.58 19.44 22.05
C MET A 1 6.02 18.60 20.87
N GLY A 2 6.44 17.35 21.10
CA GLY A 2 6.82 16.43 20.03
C GLY A 2 5.59 15.82 19.34
N ALA A 3 5.83 15.13 18.23
CA ALA A 3 4.81 14.52 17.39
C ALA A 3 4.04 13.42 18.13
N LYS A 4 2.74 13.33 17.89
CA LYS A 4 1.95 12.16 18.23
C LYS A 4 2.29 11.04 17.26
N LEU A 5 2.84 9.94 17.78
CA LEU A 5 3.14 8.76 16.96
C LEU A 5 1.86 8.03 16.57
N VAL A 6 1.71 7.73 15.29
CA VAL A 6 0.58 6.97 14.76
C VAL A 6 0.90 5.48 14.85
N ASP A 7 0.19 4.75 15.69
CA ASP A 7 0.33 3.29 15.77
C ASP A 7 -0.43 2.60 14.61
N GLY A 8 0.23 2.50 13.46
CA GLY A 8 -0.31 1.81 12.30
C GLY A 8 -0.51 0.32 12.53
N ARG A 9 0.16 -0.30 13.51
CA ARG A 9 -0.08 -1.68 13.90
C ARG A 9 -1.44 -1.82 14.57
N ALA A 10 -1.76 -0.97 15.55
CA ALA A 10 -3.06 -0.99 16.20
C ALA A 10 -4.20 -0.75 15.20
N ILE A 11 -4.02 0.23 14.30
CA ILE A 11 -5.00 0.50 13.24
C ILE A 11 -5.15 -0.71 12.30
N SER A 12 -4.05 -1.33 11.88
CA SER A 12 -4.10 -2.49 10.99
C SER A 12 -4.86 -3.68 11.58
N LEU A 13 -4.81 -3.87 12.91
CA LEU A 13 -5.57 -4.91 13.60
C LEU A 13 -7.06 -4.63 13.55
N SER A 14 -7.48 -3.40 13.85
CA SER A 14 -8.89 -3.01 13.78
C SER A 14 -9.49 -3.19 12.39
N ILE A 15 -8.71 -2.94 11.33
CA ILE A 15 -9.15 -3.18 9.95
C ILE A 15 -9.28 -4.68 9.68
N GLN A 16 -8.33 -5.50 10.13
CA GLN A 16 -8.41 -6.96 9.98
C GLN A 16 -9.61 -7.56 10.74
N ASP A 17 -10.02 -6.97 11.87
CA ASP A 17 -11.23 -7.37 12.58
C ASP A 17 -12.48 -7.09 11.74
N GLN A 18 -12.58 -5.90 11.12
CA GLN A 18 -13.66 -5.56 10.18
C GLN A 18 -13.69 -6.48 8.96
N VAL A 19 -12.51 -6.84 8.43
CA VAL A 19 -12.42 -7.79 7.33
C VAL A 19 -12.91 -9.18 7.76
N SER A 20 -12.57 -9.63 8.98
CA SER A 20 -13.05 -10.90 9.54
C SER A 20 -14.58 -10.96 9.59
N GLU A 21 -15.23 -9.86 9.98
CA GLU A 21 -16.68 -9.75 9.99
C GLU A 21 -17.28 -9.88 8.59
N GLY A 22 -16.74 -9.15 7.60
CA GLY A 22 -17.18 -9.22 6.21
C GLY A 22 -16.95 -10.60 5.58
N VAL A 23 -15.81 -11.23 5.85
CA VAL A 23 -15.52 -12.59 5.39
C VAL A 23 -16.47 -13.61 6.02
N SER A 24 -16.83 -13.45 7.30
CA SER A 24 -17.85 -14.31 7.91
C SER A 24 -19.21 -14.15 7.23
N ALA A 25 -19.61 -12.92 6.89
CA ALA A 25 -20.87 -12.68 6.18
C ALA A 25 -20.88 -13.30 4.77
N LEU A 26 -19.75 -13.27 4.05
CA LEU A 26 -19.60 -13.98 2.77
C LEU A 26 -19.71 -15.49 2.95
N ARG A 27 -19.08 -16.04 3.98
CA ARG A 27 -19.14 -17.48 4.26
C ARG A 27 -20.57 -17.94 4.58
N ASP A 28 -21.35 -17.13 5.28
CA ASP A 28 -22.77 -17.42 5.55
C ASP A 28 -23.61 -17.44 4.26
N ARG A 29 -23.15 -16.77 3.20
CA ARG A 29 -23.71 -16.83 1.84
C ARG A 29 -23.11 -17.97 0.98
N GLY A 30 -22.21 -18.78 1.53
CA GLY A 30 -21.53 -19.87 0.83
C GLY A 30 -20.31 -19.44 0.01
N VAL A 31 -19.81 -18.21 0.19
CA VAL A 31 -18.63 -17.68 -0.51
C VAL A 31 -17.40 -17.73 0.39
N GLU A 32 -16.36 -18.44 -0.03
CA GLU A 32 -15.07 -18.50 0.68
C GLU A 32 -14.09 -17.51 0.03
N ALA A 33 -13.89 -16.33 0.64
CA ALA A 33 -12.93 -15.36 0.15
C ALA A 33 -11.52 -15.97 0.04
N HIS A 34 -10.85 -15.77 -1.09
CA HIS A 34 -9.62 -16.51 -1.45
C HIS A 34 -8.58 -15.60 -2.10
N LEU A 35 -7.41 -15.52 -1.48
CA LEU A 35 -6.21 -14.87 -2.00
C LEU A 35 -5.19 -15.91 -2.48
N ALA A 36 -4.78 -15.84 -3.74
CA ALA A 36 -3.64 -16.54 -4.30
C ALA A 36 -2.40 -15.62 -4.36
N VAL A 37 -1.28 -16.09 -3.82
CA VAL A 37 0.01 -15.38 -3.82
C VAL A 37 1.03 -16.19 -4.62
N VAL A 38 1.49 -15.63 -5.73
CA VAL A 38 2.58 -16.18 -6.54
C VAL A 38 3.89 -15.55 -6.12
N ILE A 39 4.89 -16.37 -5.83
CA ILE A 39 6.25 -15.92 -5.53
C ILE A 39 7.21 -16.59 -6.51
N ALA A 40 8.01 -15.80 -7.21
CA ALA A 40 9.05 -16.29 -8.11
C ALA A 40 10.40 -15.73 -7.61
N GLY A 41 11.28 -16.61 -7.13
CA GLY A 41 12.54 -16.20 -6.50
C GLY A 41 12.69 -16.59 -5.04
N ASP A 42 13.92 -16.50 -4.56
CA ASP A 42 14.33 -16.87 -3.19
C ASP A 42 14.69 -15.64 -2.33
N ASP A 43 14.20 -14.44 -2.69
CA ASP A 43 14.49 -13.23 -1.91
C ASP A 43 13.98 -13.39 -0.45
N PRO A 44 14.86 -13.33 0.56
CA PRO A 44 14.46 -13.57 1.94
C PRO A 44 13.42 -12.57 2.45
N ALA A 45 13.41 -11.33 1.93
CA ALA A 45 12.42 -10.32 2.33
C ALA A 45 11.03 -10.67 1.76
N SER A 46 10.96 -11.07 0.49
CA SER A 46 9.74 -11.57 -0.17
C SER A 46 9.10 -12.70 0.61
N HIS A 47 9.87 -13.71 1.03
CA HIS A 47 9.32 -14.81 1.84
C HIS A 47 8.80 -14.35 3.21
N VAL A 48 9.43 -13.36 3.85
CA VAL A 48 8.90 -12.77 5.10
C VAL A 48 7.57 -12.07 4.83
N TYR A 49 7.47 -11.28 3.75
CA TYR A 49 6.23 -10.60 3.39
C TYR A 49 5.10 -11.56 3.06
N VAL A 50 5.37 -12.60 2.26
CA VAL A 50 4.37 -13.64 1.93
C VAL A 50 3.87 -14.34 3.20
N ARG A 51 4.77 -14.75 4.11
CA ARG A 51 4.37 -15.34 5.40
C ARG A 51 3.50 -14.39 6.24
N ASN A 52 3.76 -13.09 6.20
CA ASN A 52 2.94 -12.13 6.93
C ASN A 52 1.56 -11.95 6.28
N LYS A 53 1.47 -12.02 4.95
CA LYS A 53 0.19 -12.03 4.21
C LYS A 53 -0.63 -13.28 4.52
N GLU A 54 0.00 -14.46 4.55
CA GLU A 54 -0.65 -15.73 4.93
C GLU A 54 -1.21 -15.66 6.37
N LYS A 55 -0.43 -15.12 7.32
CA LYS A 55 -0.89 -14.91 8.71
C LYS A 55 -2.08 -13.96 8.78
N ALA A 56 -2.08 -12.88 8.00
CA ALA A 56 -3.19 -11.95 7.93
C ALA A 56 -4.44 -12.60 7.32
N CYS A 57 -4.28 -13.41 6.26
CA CYS A 57 -5.38 -14.17 5.66
C CYS A 57 -6.02 -15.09 6.70
N HIS A 58 -5.22 -15.89 7.40
CA HIS A 58 -5.70 -16.78 8.45
C HIS A 58 -6.44 -16.02 9.55
N ARG A 59 -5.93 -14.85 9.97
CA ARG A 59 -6.60 -14.02 10.97
C ARG A 59 -7.97 -13.53 10.47
N CYS A 60 -8.06 -13.13 9.22
CA CYS A 60 -9.28 -12.61 8.60
C CYS A 60 -10.27 -13.71 8.17
N GLY A 61 -9.91 -14.99 8.30
CA GLY A 61 -10.70 -16.10 7.76
C GLY A 61 -10.66 -16.22 6.23
N ILE A 62 -9.70 -15.56 5.57
CA ILE A 62 -9.50 -15.63 4.12
C ILE A 62 -8.68 -16.89 3.79
N LYS A 63 -9.14 -17.68 2.83
CA LYS A 63 -8.36 -18.79 2.27
C LYS A 63 -7.14 -18.24 1.55
N SER A 64 -5.98 -18.82 1.82
CA SER A 64 -4.71 -18.42 1.21
C SER A 64 -4.10 -19.59 0.44
N THR A 65 -3.78 -19.37 -0.83
CA THR A 65 -2.96 -20.29 -1.62
C THR A 65 -1.64 -19.61 -1.94
N ARG A 66 -0.53 -20.29 -1.63
CA ARG A 66 0.80 -19.86 -2.04
C ARG A 66 1.29 -20.74 -3.18
N ILE A 67 1.84 -20.11 -4.22
CA ILE A 67 2.43 -20.77 -5.38
C ILE A 67 3.88 -20.33 -5.50
N ASP A 68 4.80 -21.25 -5.20
CA ASP A 68 6.24 -21.03 -5.35
C ASP A 68 6.69 -21.42 -6.75
N LEU A 69 7.29 -20.47 -7.46
CA LEU A 69 7.93 -20.63 -8.75
C LEU A 69 9.46 -20.57 -8.58
N PRO A 70 10.22 -21.33 -9.39
CA PRO A 70 11.68 -21.28 -9.39
C PRO A 70 12.23 -19.85 -9.52
N PRO A 71 13.40 -19.55 -8.94
CA PRO A 71 14.06 -18.25 -9.12
C PRO A 71 14.47 -17.97 -10.57
N THR A 72 14.56 -19.00 -11.40
CA THR A 72 14.84 -18.91 -12.83
C THR A 72 13.58 -18.80 -13.68
N SER A 73 12.40 -18.61 -13.07
CA SER A 73 11.15 -18.50 -13.82
C SER A 73 11.13 -17.26 -14.69
N GLU A 74 10.96 -17.49 -15.98
CA GLU A 74 10.78 -16.42 -16.96
C GLU A 74 9.33 -15.94 -16.98
N LEU A 75 9.13 -14.76 -17.56
CA LEU A 75 7.81 -14.14 -17.66
C LEU A 75 6.70 -15.08 -18.18
N PRO A 76 6.88 -15.87 -19.27
CA PRO A 76 5.81 -16.74 -19.76
C PRO A 76 5.33 -17.78 -18.73
N ALA A 77 6.22 -18.28 -17.87
CA ALA A 77 5.85 -19.22 -16.82
C ALA A 77 5.00 -18.54 -15.74
N ILE A 78 5.35 -17.32 -15.36
CA ILE A 78 4.59 -16.51 -14.38
C ILE A 78 3.21 -16.18 -14.96
N LEU A 79 3.15 -15.72 -16.21
CA LEU A 79 1.89 -15.40 -16.89
C LEU A 79 0.99 -16.63 -17.03
N GLY A 80 1.56 -17.82 -17.29
CA GLY A 80 0.78 -19.06 -17.34
C GLY A 80 0.10 -19.41 -16.02
N VAL A 81 0.76 -19.15 -14.88
CA VAL A 81 0.13 -19.31 -13.56
C VAL A 81 -0.95 -18.26 -13.32
N VAL A 82 -0.67 -16.99 -13.67
CA VAL A 82 -1.66 -15.90 -13.52
C VAL A 82 -2.92 -16.21 -14.35
N GLU A 83 -2.78 -16.73 -15.56
CA GLU A 83 -3.91 -17.10 -16.42
C GLU A 83 -4.78 -18.21 -15.81
N GLN A 84 -4.16 -19.21 -15.18
CA GLN A 84 -4.88 -20.26 -14.45
C GLN A 84 -5.68 -19.67 -13.29
N LEU A 85 -5.08 -18.76 -12.52
CA LEU A 85 -5.74 -18.09 -11.39
C LEU A 85 -6.85 -17.13 -11.85
N ASN A 86 -6.66 -16.44 -12.97
CA ASN A 86 -7.71 -15.61 -13.58
C ASN A 86 -8.94 -16.45 -13.93
N SER A 87 -8.72 -17.64 -14.49
CA SER A 87 -9.79 -18.55 -14.91
C SER A 87 -10.46 -19.31 -13.75
N ASP A 88 -9.83 -19.36 -12.58
CA ASP A 88 -10.37 -20.06 -11.40
C ASP A 88 -11.40 -19.18 -10.67
N GLU A 89 -12.68 -19.50 -10.80
CA GLU A 89 -13.79 -18.79 -10.15
C GLU A 89 -13.73 -18.84 -8.61
N THR A 90 -12.97 -19.78 -8.03
CA THR A 90 -12.79 -19.85 -6.58
C THR A 90 -11.75 -18.85 -6.05
N VAL A 91 -10.90 -18.30 -6.93
CA VAL A 91 -9.88 -17.31 -6.60
C VAL A 91 -10.43 -15.90 -6.82
N HIS A 92 -10.45 -15.11 -5.74
CA HIS A 92 -10.98 -13.74 -5.75
C HIS A 92 -9.88 -12.69 -5.85
N GLY A 93 -8.71 -12.97 -5.28
CA GLY A 93 -7.56 -12.07 -5.30
C GLY A 93 -6.30 -12.76 -5.77
N ILE A 94 -5.52 -12.06 -6.59
CA ILE A 94 -4.23 -12.52 -7.10
C ILE A 94 -3.18 -11.47 -6.75
N LEU A 95 -2.06 -11.92 -6.20
CA LEU A 95 -0.89 -11.11 -5.95
C LEU A 95 0.35 -11.83 -6.46
N VAL A 96 1.17 -11.15 -7.26
CA VAL A 96 2.51 -11.64 -7.62
C VAL A 96 3.54 -10.83 -6.83
N GLN A 97 4.30 -11.51 -5.99
CA GLN A 97 5.22 -10.88 -5.04
C GLN A 97 6.42 -10.26 -5.77
N SER A 98 6.63 -8.96 -5.55
CA SER A 98 7.81 -8.21 -5.99
C SER A 98 8.96 -8.31 -4.94
N PRO A 99 10.24 -8.26 -5.35
CA PRO A 99 10.72 -8.19 -6.73
C PRO A 99 10.51 -9.51 -7.47
N ALA A 100 10.12 -9.41 -8.75
CA ALA A 100 10.19 -10.55 -9.67
C ALA A 100 11.67 -10.89 -9.99
N PRO A 101 11.94 -12.07 -10.58
CA PRO A 101 13.28 -12.43 -11.05
C PRO A 101 13.87 -11.37 -12.00
N GLU A 102 15.21 -11.32 -12.07
CA GLU A 102 15.91 -10.34 -12.88
C GLU A 102 15.49 -10.40 -14.37
N GLY A 103 15.23 -9.23 -14.97
CA GLY A 103 14.81 -9.12 -16.36
C GLY A 103 13.32 -9.39 -16.61
N VAL A 104 12.54 -9.78 -15.59
CA VAL A 104 11.09 -9.95 -15.70
C VAL A 104 10.38 -8.61 -15.58
N ASP A 105 9.49 -8.33 -16.52
CA ASP A 105 8.68 -7.11 -16.52
C ASP A 105 7.46 -7.24 -15.58
N GLU A 106 7.57 -6.66 -14.38
CA GLU A 106 6.47 -6.60 -13.42
C GLU A 106 5.23 -5.84 -13.92
N LEU A 107 5.37 -4.93 -14.88
CA LEU A 107 4.22 -4.25 -15.48
C LEU A 107 3.42 -5.24 -16.33
N GLN A 108 4.09 -6.12 -17.08
CA GLN A 108 3.40 -7.16 -17.84
C GLN A 108 2.70 -8.16 -16.92
N ILE A 109 3.34 -8.52 -15.79
CA ILE A 109 2.69 -9.34 -14.76
C ILE A 109 1.44 -8.65 -14.22
N SER A 110 1.57 -7.42 -13.70
CA SER A 110 0.43 -6.71 -13.10
C SER A 110 -0.69 -6.41 -14.09
N SER A 111 -0.37 -6.24 -15.39
CA SER A 111 -1.37 -6.06 -16.45
C SER A 111 -2.02 -7.36 -16.93
N SER A 112 -1.51 -8.52 -16.52
CA SER A 112 -2.08 -9.83 -16.86
C SER A 112 -3.10 -10.33 -15.84
N ILE A 113 -3.10 -9.76 -14.62
CA ILE A 113 -4.09 -10.09 -13.60
C ILE A 113 -5.41 -9.42 -13.97
N LEU A 114 -6.55 -10.12 -13.92
CA LEU A 114 -7.85 -9.50 -14.15
C LEU A 114 -8.06 -8.29 -13.21
N PRO A 115 -8.55 -7.13 -13.68
CA PRO A 115 -8.71 -5.93 -12.85
C PRO A 115 -9.50 -6.18 -11.56
N GLU A 116 -10.52 -7.02 -11.62
CA GLU A 116 -11.38 -7.42 -10.51
C GLU A 116 -10.73 -8.41 -9.53
N LYS A 117 -9.59 -9.01 -9.89
CA LYS A 117 -8.76 -9.88 -9.03
C LYS A 117 -7.44 -9.25 -8.61
N ASP A 118 -7.09 -8.08 -9.14
CA ASP A 118 -5.86 -7.33 -8.82
C ASP A 118 -5.96 -6.65 -7.43
N VAL A 119 -5.79 -7.44 -6.37
CA VAL A 119 -5.94 -6.97 -4.99
C VAL A 119 -4.80 -6.08 -4.52
N ASP A 120 -3.72 -5.95 -5.28
CA ASP A 120 -2.69 -4.93 -5.04
C ASP A 120 -3.04 -3.57 -5.69
N GLY A 121 -4.02 -3.54 -6.61
CA GLY A 121 -4.52 -2.33 -7.24
C GLY A 121 -3.56 -1.70 -8.26
N PHE A 122 -2.67 -2.49 -8.87
CA PHE A 122 -1.65 -2.01 -9.80
C PHE A 122 -2.00 -2.22 -11.28
N HIS A 123 -3.08 -2.91 -11.57
CA HIS A 123 -3.56 -3.11 -12.94
C HIS A 123 -3.89 -1.75 -13.57
N PRO A 124 -3.48 -1.50 -14.84
CA PRO A 124 -3.70 -0.21 -15.51
C PRO A 124 -5.15 0.27 -15.51
N VAL A 125 -6.13 -0.64 -15.58
CA VAL A 125 -7.57 -0.30 -15.48
C VAL A 125 -7.92 0.23 -14.09
N ASN A 126 -7.46 -0.38 -13.00
CA ASN A 126 -7.73 0.10 -11.64
C ASN A 126 -7.10 1.48 -11.40
N LEU A 127 -5.85 1.67 -11.82
CA LEU A 127 -5.20 2.97 -11.77
C LEU A 127 -5.87 4.00 -12.70
N GLY A 128 -6.34 3.59 -13.87
CA GLY A 128 -7.08 4.43 -14.81
C GLY A 128 -8.44 4.88 -14.28
N ARG A 129 -9.13 4.04 -13.51
CA ARG A 129 -10.35 4.41 -12.75
C ARG A 129 -10.02 5.45 -11.68
N LEU A 130 -8.95 5.24 -10.91
CA LEU A 130 -8.49 6.21 -9.91
C LEU A 130 -8.22 7.59 -10.52
N VAL A 131 -7.57 7.65 -11.69
CA VAL A 131 -7.33 8.90 -12.45
C VAL A 131 -8.63 9.59 -12.86
N GLN A 132 -9.68 8.82 -13.19
CA GLN A 132 -11.01 9.36 -13.50
C GLN A 132 -11.80 9.79 -12.25
N GLY A 133 -11.23 9.64 -11.06
CA GLY A 133 -11.90 9.92 -9.79
C GLY A 133 -12.82 8.80 -9.31
N ASP A 134 -12.75 7.61 -9.93
CA ASP A 134 -13.48 6.42 -9.52
C ASP A 134 -12.63 5.60 -8.54
N SER A 135 -13.02 5.65 -7.26
CA SER A 135 -12.43 4.88 -6.17
C SER A 135 -13.24 3.62 -5.80
N GLY A 136 -14.20 3.24 -6.64
CA GLY A 136 -15.05 2.05 -6.44
C GLY A 136 -14.38 0.72 -6.78
N GLY A 137 -13.19 0.72 -7.39
CA GLY A 137 -12.43 -0.49 -7.70
C GLY A 137 -11.53 -1.00 -6.57
N LEU A 138 -10.57 -1.85 -6.93
CA LEU A 138 -9.47 -2.25 -6.06
C LEU A 138 -8.38 -1.17 -6.11
N LEU A 139 -7.97 -0.66 -4.95
CA LEU A 139 -7.07 0.49 -4.83
C LEU A 139 -5.68 0.06 -4.36
N PRO A 140 -4.61 0.79 -4.73
CA PRO A 140 -3.26 0.56 -4.22
C PRO A 140 -3.22 0.45 -2.69
N CYS A 141 -2.76 -0.69 -2.17
CA CYS A 141 -2.82 -1.03 -0.75
C CYS A 141 -2.12 0.00 0.16
N THR A 142 -0.91 0.42 -0.22
CA THR A 142 -0.11 1.36 0.58
C THR A 142 -0.73 2.76 0.62
N PRO A 143 -1.05 3.42 -0.51
CA PRO A 143 -1.83 4.66 -0.50
C PRO A 143 -3.16 4.57 0.27
N SER A 144 -3.90 3.47 0.12
CA SER A 144 -5.15 3.25 0.87
C SER A 144 -4.90 3.18 2.37
N GLY A 145 -3.81 2.55 2.79
CA GLY A 145 -3.39 2.48 4.19
C GLY A 145 -3.04 3.86 4.76
N VAL A 146 -2.38 4.70 3.97
CA VAL A 146 -2.09 6.09 4.36
C VAL A 146 -3.39 6.89 4.50
N MET A 147 -4.32 6.78 3.54
CA MET A 147 -5.63 7.44 3.64
C MET A 147 -6.38 7.03 4.91
N ARG A 148 -6.35 5.73 5.25
CA ARG A 148 -7.00 5.22 6.45
C ARG A 148 -6.32 5.69 7.75
N ILE A 149 -5.00 5.80 7.76
CA ILE A 149 -4.24 6.43 8.86
C ILE A 149 -4.70 7.87 9.06
N LEU A 150 -4.77 8.66 7.98
CA LEU A 150 -5.14 10.07 8.04
C LEU A 150 -6.57 10.25 8.55
N GLU A 151 -7.51 9.46 8.04
CA GLU A 151 -8.91 9.46 8.44
C GLU A 151 -9.08 9.12 9.93
N LEU A 152 -8.50 8.01 10.40
CA LEU A 152 -8.62 7.57 11.80
C LEU A 152 -7.85 8.44 12.78
N SER A 153 -6.90 9.22 12.28
CA SER A 153 -6.20 10.24 13.06
C SER A 153 -6.92 11.59 13.06
N GLU A 154 -8.09 11.67 12.40
CA GLU A 154 -8.90 12.89 12.24
C GLU A 154 -8.10 14.05 11.62
N ALA A 155 -7.22 13.74 10.67
CA ALA A 155 -6.45 14.75 9.96
C ALA A 155 -7.39 15.64 9.14
N SER A 156 -7.19 16.96 9.21
CA SER A 156 -7.94 17.91 8.37
C SER A 156 -7.41 17.87 6.94
N LEU A 157 -8.12 17.18 6.04
CA LEU A 157 -7.69 16.98 4.65
C LEU A 157 -8.21 18.05 3.67
N SER A 158 -9.47 18.47 3.82
CA SER A 158 -10.10 19.40 2.90
C SER A 158 -9.40 20.77 2.94
N GLY A 159 -8.92 21.22 1.78
CA GLY A 159 -8.16 22.47 1.62
C GLY A 159 -6.71 22.41 2.13
N ALA A 160 -6.26 21.28 2.69
CA ALA A 160 -4.90 21.13 3.19
C ALA A 160 -3.88 21.12 2.04
N LYS A 161 -2.68 21.63 2.29
CA LYS A 161 -1.53 21.48 1.38
C LYS A 161 -0.85 20.14 1.66
N ALA A 162 -0.94 19.22 0.71
CA ALA A 162 -0.24 17.95 0.78
C ALA A 162 0.99 17.93 -0.15
N VAL A 163 2.11 17.42 0.34
CA VAL A 163 3.32 17.16 -0.45
C VAL A 163 3.58 15.66 -0.45
N VAL A 164 3.65 15.07 -1.64
CA VAL A 164 4.04 13.67 -1.84
C VAL A 164 5.45 13.66 -2.43
N ILE A 165 6.43 13.17 -1.67
CA ILE A 165 7.81 13.00 -2.12
C ILE A 165 7.95 11.58 -2.67
N GLY A 166 8.15 11.48 -3.98
CA GLY A 166 8.16 10.24 -4.72
C GLY A 166 7.01 10.18 -5.73
N ARG A 167 7.30 9.61 -6.91
CA ARG A 167 6.35 9.49 -8.02
C ARG A 167 6.33 8.07 -8.59
N SER A 168 6.53 7.08 -7.73
CA SER A 168 6.44 5.68 -8.12
C SER A 168 5.02 5.34 -8.55
N ARG A 169 4.90 4.35 -9.44
CA ARG A 169 3.60 3.87 -9.94
C ARG A 169 2.71 3.29 -8.84
N ILE A 170 3.32 2.67 -7.83
CA ILE A 170 2.62 1.89 -6.80
C ILE A 170 2.30 2.70 -5.53
N VAL A 171 2.99 3.82 -5.29
CA VAL A 171 2.75 4.66 -4.10
C VAL A 171 2.60 6.13 -4.46
N GLY A 172 3.66 6.77 -4.97
CA GLY A 172 3.70 8.23 -5.07
C GLY A 172 2.59 8.84 -5.94
N MET A 173 2.43 8.32 -7.16
CA MET A 173 1.38 8.78 -8.07
C MET A 173 -0.04 8.49 -7.55
N PRO A 174 -0.41 7.25 -7.17
CA PRO A 174 -1.74 6.99 -6.65
C PRO A 174 -2.04 7.72 -5.34
N MET A 175 -1.05 7.89 -4.44
CA MET A 175 -1.21 8.68 -3.22
C MET A 175 -1.57 10.13 -3.54
N ALA A 176 -0.88 10.74 -4.50
CA ALA A 176 -1.18 12.10 -4.92
C ALA A 176 -2.61 12.22 -5.48
N MET A 177 -3.04 11.24 -6.30
CA MET A 177 -4.40 11.21 -6.83
C MET A 177 -5.43 11.07 -5.71
N MET A 178 -5.26 10.12 -4.79
CA MET A 178 -6.18 9.87 -3.66
C MET A 178 -6.34 11.07 -2.74
N LEU A 179 -5.25 11.80 -2.45
CA LEU A 179 -5.32 13.04 -1.66
C LEU A 179 -6.09 14.16 -2.38
N SER A 180 -6.01 14.20 -3.71
CA SER A 180 -6.70 15.21 -4.52
C SER A 180 -8.15 14.86 -4.87
N GLN A 181 -8.62 13.64 -4.56
CA GLN A 181 -9.97 13.21 -4.93
C GLN A 181 -11.05 14.06 -4.27
N LYS A 182 -12.18 14.19 -4.97
CA LYS A 182 -13.37 14.87 -4.46
C LYS A 182 -13.82 14.24 -3.14
N GLY A 183 -14.00 15.07 -2.11
CA GLY A 183 -14.33 14.63 -0.76
C GLY A 183 -13.12 14.49 0.17
N VAL A 184 -11.91 14.35 -0.38
CA VAL A 184 -10.65 14.53 0.36
C VAL A 184 -10.16 15.97 0.19
N ASP A 185 -10.21 16.48 -1.04
CA ASP A 185 -10.06 17.88 -1.41
C ASP A 185 -8.74 18.54 -0.96
N ALA A 186 -7.63 17.79 -0.88
CA ALA A 186 -6.32 18.36 -0.60
C ALA A 186 -5.70 18.99 -1.86
N THR A 187 -4.96 20.08 -1.68
CA THR A 187 -4.11 20.64 -2.74
C THR A 187 -2.77 19.92 -2.73
N VAL A 188 -2.48 19.16 -3.79
CA VAL A 188 -1.33 18.23 -3.81
C VAL A 188 -0.17 18.75 -4.66
N THR A 189 1.04 18.71 -4.10
CA THR A 189 2.31 18.89 -4.83
C THR A 189 3.08 17.56 -4.87
N ILE A 190 3.46 17.13 -6.08
CA ILE A 190 4.30 15.94 -6.27
C ILE A 190 5.76 16.39 -6.39
N ALA A 191 6.60 15.96 -5.47
CA ALA A 191 8.03 16.24 -5.46
C ALA A 191 8.84 14.98 -5.80
N HIS A 192 10.01 15.15 -6.43
CA HIS A 192 10.88 14.06 -6.85
C HIS A 192 12.35 14.49 -6.91
N SER A 193 13.25 13.58 -7.29
CA SER A 193 14.72 13.80 -7.36
C SER A 193 15.18 14.93 -8.30
N LYS A 194 14.28 15.51 -9.09
CA LYS A 194 14.54 16.65 -10.00
C LYS A 194 13.86 17.94 -9.54
N SER A 195 13.07 17.91 -8.47
CA SER A 195 12.46 19.09 -7.87
C SER A 195 13.54 19.97 -7.24
N ARG A 196 13.46 21.27 -7.48
CA ARG A 196 14.36 22.27 -6.87
C ARG A 196 13.68 22.87 -5.65
N GLY A 197 14.47 23.23 -4.62
CA GLY A 197 13.92 23.85 -3.41
C GLY A 197 13.08 22.90 -2.55
N MET A 198 13.52 21.65 -2.39
CA MET A 198 12.79 20.61 -1.64
C MET A 198 12.37 21.08 -0.24
N SER A 199 13.27 21.76 0.49
CA SER A 199 12.96 22.29 1.81
C SER A 199 11.81 23.31 1.78
N GLN A 200 11.79 24.22 0.80
CA GLN A 200 10.74 25.23 0.66
C GLN A 200 9.39 24.57 0.33
N ILE A 201 9.39 23.61 -0.60
CA ILE A 201 8.18 22.85 -0.97
C ILE A 201 7.60 22.15 0.26
N CYS A 202 8.44 21.44 1.03
CA CYS A 202 8.00 20.68 2.19
C CYS A 202 7.52 21.57 3.35
N LYS A 203 8.07 22.78 3.51
CA LYS A 203 7.68 23.73 4.56
C LYS A 203 6.26 24.28 4.40
N GLU A 204 5.67 24.14 3.22
CA GLU A 204 4.29 24.53 2.99
C GLU A 204 3.29 23.42 3.33
N ALA A 205 3.76 22.18 3.52
CA ALA A 205 2.92 21.01 3.67
C ALA A 205 2.25 20.97 5.05
N ASP A 206 0.93 20.90 5.07
CA ASP A 206 0.15 20.44 6.23
C ASP A 206 0.26 18.91 6.37
N ILE A 207 0.37 18.21 5.24
CA ILE A 207 0.54 16.76 5.15
C ILE A 207 1.73 16.46 4.25
N LEU A 208 2.72 15.74 4.78
CA LEU A 208 3.89 15.30 4.01
C LEU A 208 3.93 13.79 3.97
N VAL A 209 3.90 13.21 2.77
CA VAL A 209 4.06 11.77 2.55
C VAL A 209 5.39 11.53 1.84
N SER A 210 6.28 10.74 2.44
CA SER A 210 7.57 10.37 1.83
C SER A 210 7.58 8.90 1.42
N ALA A 211 7.86 8.62 0.15
CA ALA A 211 7.82 7.30 -0.46
C ALA A 211 8.93 7.12 -1.52
N VAL A 212 10.17 7.42 -1.14
CA VAL A 212 11.37 7.35 -2.00
C VAL A 212 12.32 6.21 -1.64
N GLY A 213 12.23 5.64 -0.43
CA GLY A 213 13.09 4.53 0.00
C GLY A 213 14.54 4.93 0.20
N VAL A 214 14.79 6.16 0.66
CA VAL A 214 16.12 6.71 0.94
C VAL A 214 16.18 7.11 2.42
N PRO A 215 16.95 6.38 3.26
CA PRO A 215 16.97 6.59 4.69
C PRO A 215 17.21 8.04 5.09
N HIS A 216 16.33 8.57 5.93
CA HIS A 216 16.46 9.88 6.58
C HIS A 216 16.64 11.06 5.63
N ILE A 217 16.23 10.96 4.37
CA ILE A 217 16.34 12.06 3.40
C ILE A 217 15.50 13.27 3.82
N VAL A 218 14.32 13.05 4.42
CA VAL A 218 13.47 14.13 4.92
C VAL A 218 14.01 14.61 6.27
N LYS A 219 14.46 15.86 6.29
CA LYS A 219 15.09 16.47 7.47
C LYS A 219 14.11 17.33 8.26
N ARG A 220 14.40 17.51 9.55
CA ARG A 220 13.64 18.35 10.48
C ARG A 220 13.34 19.74 9.91
N GLU A 221 14.34 20.39 9.31
CA GLU A 221 14.23 21.74 8.76
C GLU A 221 13.36 21.84 7.51
N TRP A 222 12.86 20.73 6.97
CA TRP A 222 11.89 20.71 5.86
C TRP A 222 10.45 20.71 6.35
N ILE A 223 10.22 20.43 7.63
CA ILE A 223 8.89 20.17 8.17
C ILE A 223 8.26 21.46 8.70
N LYS A 224 7.03 21.72 8.26
CA LYS A 224 6.17 22.74 8.85
C LYS A 224 5.82 22.33 10.29
N PRO A 225 6.00 23.19 11.30
CA PRO A 225 5.58 22.88 12.67
C PRO A 225 4.12 22.46 12.74
N GLY A 226 3.85 21.32 13.38
CA GLY A 226 2.49 20.77 13.50
C GLY A 226 2.01 19.93 12.30
N ALA A 227 2.80 19.78 11.23
CA ALA A 227 2.42 18.97 10.08
C ALA A 227 2.20 17.49 10.42
N PHE A 228 1.37 16.83 9.61
CA PHE A 228 1.23 15.39 9.61
C PHE A 228 2.29 14.78 8.68
N VAL A 229 3.20 13.99 9.24
CA VAL A 229 4.28 13.35 8.46
C VAL A 229 4.03 11.84 8.37
N VAL A 230 3.90 11.37 7.14
CA VAL A 230 3.74 9.95 6.81
C VAL A 230 5.03 9.45 6.14
N ASP A 231 5.72 8.58 6.84
CA ASP A 231 6.90 7.86 6.37
C ASP A 231 6.48 6.50 5.80
N VAL A 232 6.48 6.40 4.47
CA VAL A 232 6.20 5.17 3.72
C VAL A 232 7.48 4.41 3.40
N GLY A 233 8.63 5.09 3.44
CA GLY A 233 9.93 4.51 3.13
C GLY A 233 10.26 3.35 4.05
N ILE A 234 10.80 2.28 3.47
CA ILE A 234 11.37 1.16 4.22
C ILE A 234 12.69 0.80 3.56
N SER A 235 13.77 0.94 4.31
CA SER A 235 15.12 0.62 3.90
C SER A 235 15.80 -0.21 4.98
N ARG A 236 16.61 -1.19 4.59
CA ARG A 236 17.47 -1.93 5.51
C ARG A 236 18.73 -1.13 5.80
N VAL A 237 19.05 -0.99 7.08
CA VAL A 237 20.28 -0.37 7.61
C VAL A 237 20.93 -1.34 8.59
N GLU A 238 22.18 -1.08 9.00
CA GLU A 238 22.95 -1.98 9.88
C GLU A 238 22.17 -2.36 11.16
N ASP A 239 21.48 -1.40 11.76
CA ASP A 239 20.73 -1.57 13.01
C ASP A 239 19.24 -1.93 12.83
N GLY A 240 18.80 -2.28 11.61
CA GLY A 240 17.44 -2.74 11.35
C GLY A 240 16.74 -2.05 10.17
N LEU A 241 15.54 -1.52 10.41
CA LEU A 241 14.74 -0.82 9.38
C LEU A 241 14.71 0.68 9.68
N ALA A 242 14.93 1.48 8.64
CA ALA A 242 14.80 2.94 8.67
C ALA A 242 13.84 3.40 7.57
N GLY A 243 13.15 4.49 7.83
CA GLY A 243 12.29 5.15 6.85
C GLY A 243 12.96 6.35 6.18
N ASP A 244 12.20 7.03 5.33
CA ASP A 244 12.66 8.22 4.62
C ASP A 244 12.83 9.43 5.54
N VAL A 245 12.19 9.41 6.72
CA VAL A 245 12.10 10.55 7.63
C VAL A 245 13.12 10.43 8.76
N ALA A 246 13.91 11.49 8.97
CA ALA A 246 14.91 11.52 10.03
C ALA A 246 14.24 11.52 11.43
N PRO A 247 14.78 10.82 12.45
CA PRO A 247 14.14 10.70 13.77
C PRO A 247 13.81 12.04 14.46
N ASN A 248 14.67 13.06 14.28
CA ASN A 248 14.50 14.37 14.88
C ASN A 248 13.34 15.20 14.27
N VAL A 249 12.68 14.72 13.22
CA VAL A 249 11.43 15.28 12.71
C VAL A 249 10.31 15.18 13.74
N ALA A 250 10.35 14.17 14.62
CA ALA A 250 9.41 14.01 15.73
C ALA A 250 9.40 15.20 16.70
N GLU A 251 10.43 16.06 16.70
CA GLU A 251 10.47 17.25 17.55
C GLU A 251 9.65 18.44 17.01
N VAL A 252 9.24 18.39 15.72
CA VAL A 252 8.60 19.52 15.03
C VAL A 252 7.25 19.14 14.42
N ALA A 253 7.10 17.91 13.94
CA ALA A 253 5.84 17.42 13.39
C ALA A 253 4.74 17.38 14.47
N GLY A 254 3.48 17.55 14.06
CA GLY A 254 2.32 17.31 14.93
C GLY A 254 2.01 15.83 15.04
N TRP A 255 2.18 15.11 13.93
CA TRP A 255 1.98 13.66 13.84
C TRP A 255 3.09 13.01 13.02
N LEU A 256 3.46 11.78 13.37
CA LEU A 256 4.48 11.03 12.66
C LEU A 256 4.14 9.54 12.65
N THR A 257 4.14 8.90 11.47
CA THR A 257 4.10 7.44 11.40
C THR A 257 5.51 6.87 11.66
N PRO A 258 5.68 5.94 12.62
CA PRO A 258 6.97 5.35 12.92
C PRO A 258 7.38 4.33 11.85
N VAL A 259 8.69 4.13 11.68
CA VAL A 259 9.23 3.01 10.90
C VAL A 259 10.17 2.21 11.82
N PRO A 260 9.90 0.91 12.06
CA PRO A 260 8.72 0.14 11.62
C PRO A 260 7.46 0.47 12.44
N GLY A 261 6.30 -0.05 11.99
CA GLY A 261 5.04 -0.02 12.76
C GLY A 261 4.01 1.02 12.32
N GLY A 262 4.35 1.90 11.39
CA GLY A 262 3.44 2.86 10.75
C GLY A 262 2.75 2.27 9.52
N VAL A 263 3.22 2.63 8.32
CA VAL A 263 2.52 2.31 7.07
C VAL A 263 2.61 0.83 6.68
N GLY A 264 3.71 0.15 6.99
CA GLY A 264 3.92 -1.26 6.58
C GLY A 264 2.79 -2.23 6.99
N PRO A 265 2.36 -2.28 8.27
CA PRO A 265 1.21 -3.09 8.69
C PRO A 265 -0.10 -2.74 7.97
N MET A 266 -0.30 -1.47 7.62
CA MET A 266 -1.49 -0.99 6.92
C MET A 266 -1.57 -1.54 5.50
N THR A 267 -0.43 -1.67 4.80
CA THR A 267 -0.40 -2.25 3.46
C THR A 267 -0.98 -3.67 3.44
N ILE A 268 -0.64 -4.50 4.44
CA ILE A 268 -1.18 -5.87 4.53
C ILE A 268 -2.66 -5.85 4.91
N ALA A 269 -3.08 -4.98 5.84
CA ALA A 269 -4.50 -4.85 6.19
C ALA A 269 -5.35 -4.45 4.97
N MET A 270 -4.87 -3.49 4.17
CA MET A 270 -5.56 -3.06 2.96
C MET A 270 -5.59 -4.14 1.87
N LEU A 271 -4.57 -5.00 1.78
CA LEU A 271 -4.61 -6.17 0.91
C LEU A 271 -5.74 -7.14 1.31
N MET A 272 -5.96 -7.35 2.61
CA MET A 272 -7.08 -8.17 3.10
C MET A 272 -8.42 -7.51 2.78
N SER A 273 -8.54 -6.19 2.97
CA SER A 273 -9.74 -5.43 2.60
C SER A 273 -10.03 -5.50 1.10
N ASN A 274 -9.01 -5.39 0.24
CA ASN A 274 -9.17 -5.55 -1.21
C ASN A 274 -9.59 -6.97 -1.58
N THR A 275 -9.06 -7.99 -0.89
CA THR A 275 -9.46 -9.39 -1.13
C THR A 275 -10.93 -9.62 -0.77
N LEU A 276 -11.40 -9.08 0.37
CA LEU A 276 -12.81 -9.10 0.74
C LEU A 276 -13.66 -8.38 -0.32
N ARG A 277 -13.27 -7.17 -0.72
CA ARG A 277 -13.98 -6.39 -1.73
C ARG A 277 -14.06 -7.12 -3.07
N ALA A 278 -12.97 -7.74 -3.52
CA ALA A 278 -12.96 -8.54 -4.73
C ALA A 278 -13.95 -9.72 -4.64
N ALA A 279 -13.98 -10.41 -3.50
CA ALA A 279 -14.93 -11.49 -3.27
C ALA A 279 -16.39 -11.02 -3.29
N GLU A 280 -16.70 -9.86 -2.70
CA GLU A 280 -18.03 -9.24 -2.75
C GLU A 280 -18.42 -8.84 -4.18
N MET A 281 -17.50 -8.24 -4.94
CA MET A 281 -17.76 -7.79 -6.31
C MET A 281 -18.01 -8.95 -7.29
N LEU A 282 -17.28 -10.05 -7.12
CA LEU A 282 -17.40 -11.25 -7.94
C LEU A 282 -18.64 -12.10 -7.56
N ASN A 283 -19.23 -11.86 -6.38
CA ASN A 283 -20.39 -12.59 -5.86
C ASN A 283 -21.47 -11.61 -5.33
N PRO A 284 -22.15 -10.86 -6.23
CA PRO A 284 -23.14 -9.86 -5.85
C PRO A 284 -24.34 -10.44 -5.08
#